data_AF-A0AAV3H8H9-F1
#
_entry.id   AF-A0AAV3H8H9-F1
#
_cell.length_a   1.000
_cell.length_b   1.000
_cell.length_c   1.000
_cell.angle_alpha   90.00
_cell.angle_beta   90.00
_cell.angle_gamma   90.00
#
_symmetry.space_group_name_H-M   'P 1'
#
loop_
_entity.id
_entity.type
_entity.pdbx_description
1 polymer ?
#
loop_
_entity_poly.entity_id
_entity_poly.type
_entity_poly.pdbx_seq_one_letter_code
_entity_poly.pdbx_strand_id
1 'polypeptide(L)' 'MNLVIQRALNIVGSQKRLAADCGVSQPAVHKWLRGGKVSPEKVFAIVNATNGQVKAYEIRPDLPHLFPHPNQAE' A
#
# COMPACT_ATOMS: atom_id res chain seq x y z
N MET A 1 -7.44 8.06 -9.16
CA MET A 1 -6.43 8.24 -8.08
C MET A 1 -6.65 7.13 -7.07
N ASN A 2 -5.62 6.40 -6.65
CA ASN A 2 -5.75 5.39 -5.62
C ASN A 2 -5.78 6.05 -4.23
N LEU A 3 -6.96 6.14 -3.62
CA LEU A 3 -7.17 6.81 -2.34
C LEU A 3 -6.40 6.14 -1.19
N VAL A 4 -6.20 4.82 -1.25
CA VAL A 4 -5.46 4.06 -0.24
C VAL A 4 -3.98 4.46 -0.26
N ILE A 5 -3.38 4.56 -1.45
CA ILE A 5 -2.01 5.03 -1.61
C ILE A 5 -1.88 6.51 -1.25
N GLN A 6 -2.87 7.33 -1.60
CA GLN A 6 -2.89 8.73 -1.17
C GLN A 6 -2.91 8.86 0.36
N ARG A 7 -3.70 8.05 1.06
CA ARG A 7 -3.71 8.00 2.53
C ARG A 7 -2.36 7.55 3.08
N ALA A 8 -1.75 6.52 2.49
CA ALA A 8 -0.40 6.09 2.86
C ALA A 8 0.62 7.23 2.73
N LEU A 9 0.54 8.02 1.65
CA LEU A 9 1.40 9.18 1.45
C LEU A 9 1.17 10.29 2.48
N ASN A 10 -0.07 10.53 2.90
CA ASN A 10 -0.37 11.51 3.95
C ASN A 10 0.20 11.09 5.31
N ILE A 11 0.19 9.78 5.62
CA ILE A 11 0.75 9.24 6.87
C ILE A 11 2.29 9.29 6.86
N VAL A 12 2.91 8.85 5.75
CA VAL A 12 4.37 8.81 5.62
C VAL A 12 4.97 10.21 5.39
N GLY A 13 4.23 11.08 4.70
CA GLY A 13 4.53 12.48 4.42
C GLY A 13 5.00 12.77 3.00
N SER A 14 5.55 11.80 2.26
CA SER A 14 5.95 12.01 0.85
C SER A 14 6.11 10.72 0.04
N GLN A 15 6.07 10.85 -1.29
CA GLN A 15 6.32 9.73 -2.21
C GLN A 15 7.75 9.21 -2.13
N LYS A 16 8.73 10.11 -1.92
CA LYS A 16 10.15 9.74 -1.82
C LYS A 16 10.41 8.89 -0.57
N ARG A 17 9.82 9.27 0.57
CA ARG A 17 9.96 8.51 1.82
C ARG A 17 9.26 7.16 1.73
N LEU A 18 8.02 7.12 1.24
CA LEU A 18 7.31 5.85 1.04
C LEU A 18 8.07 4.92 0.08
N ALA A 19 8.68 5.46 -0.98
CA ALA A 19 9.51 4.69 -1.89
C ALA A 19 10.75 4.09 -1.21
N ALA A 20 11.44 4.88 -0.38
CA ALA A 20 12.59 4.43 0.40
C ALA A 20 12.20 3.31 1.38
N ASP A 21 11.13 3.51 2.16
CA ASP A 21 10.63 2.53 3.13
C ASP A 21 10.18 1.22 2.46
N CYS A 22 9.67 1.32 1.23
CA CYS A 22 9.26 0.15 0.44
C CYS A 22 10.40 -0.47 -0.39
N GLY A 23 11.59 0.14 -0.42
CA GLY A 23 12.71 -0.28 -1.27
C GLY A 23 12.34 -0.28 -2.76
N VAL A 24 11.68 0.79 -3.23
CA VAL A 24 11.29 0.99 -4.64
C VAL A 24 11.65 2.41 -5.10
N SER A 25 11.43 2.71 -6.38
CA SER A 25 11.62 4.05 -6.92
C SER A 25 10.39 4.94 -6.69
N GLN A 26 10.58 6.26 -6.61
CA GLN A 26 9.47 7.23 -6.49
C GLN A 26 8.49 7.17 -7.68
N PRO A 27 8.91 6.93 -8.94
CA PRO A 27 7.99 6.66 -10.05
C PRO A 27 7.10 5.43 -9.84
N ALA A 28 7.58 4.38 -9.17
CA ALA A 28 6.74 3.23 -8.83
C ALA A 28 5.59 3.63 -7.90
N VAL A 29 5.89 4.44 -6.88
CA VAL A 29 4.87 5.01 -5.99
C VAL A 29 3.90 5.91 -6.74
N HIS A 30 4.40 6.74 -7.67
CA HIS A 30 3.54 7.55 -8.54
C HIS A 30 2.58 6.69 -9.37
N LYS A 31 3.08 5.59 -9.94
CA LYS A 31 2.27 4.62 -10.68
C LYS A 31 1.18 4.02 -9.79
N TRP A 32 1.48 3.65 -8.55
CA TRP A 32 0.48 3.16 -7.60
C TRP A 32 -0.60 4.20 -7.30
N LEU A 33 -0.21 5.46 -7.08
CA LEU A 33 -1.13 6.58 -6.86
C LEU A 33 -2.06 6.81 -8.06
N ARG A 34 -1.58 6.57 -9.29
CA ARG A 34 -2.36 6.67 -10.53
C ARG A 34 -3.25 5.46 -10.80
N GLY A 35 -3.28 4.46 -9.93
CA GLY A 35 -4.13 3.26 -10.05
C GLY A 35 -3.40 2.02 -10.54
N GLY A 36 -2.07 2.08 -10.68
CA GLY A 36 -1.25 0.90 -10.89
C GLY A 36 -1.30 -0.04 -9.68
N LYS A 37 -1.21 -1.35 -9.94
CA LYS A 37 -1.21 -2.37 -8.89
C LYS A 37 0.12 -2.38 -8.13
N VAL A 38 0.03 -2.53 -6.81
CA VAL A 38 1.19 -2.80 -5.94
C VAL A 38 1.50 -4.30 -6.01
N SER A 39 2.75 -4.69 -6.22
CA SER A 39 3.14 -6.10 -6.16
C SER A 39 2.85 -6.68 -4.77
N PRO A 40 2.36 -7.93 -4.63
CA PRO A 40 1.99 -8.51 -3.33
C PRO A 40 3.12 -8.43 -2.30
N GLU A 41 4.36 -8.63 -2.74
CA GLU A 41 5.58 -8.54 -1.93
C GLU A 41 5.81 -7.17 -1.28
N LYS A 42 5.26 -6.09 -1.86
CA LYS A 42 5.40 -4.72 -1.36
C LYS A 42 4.23 -4.27 -0.49
N VAL A 43 3.16 -5.06 -0.42
CA VAL A 43 1.96 -4.71 0.36
C VAL A 43 2.31 -4.52 1.83
N PHE A 44 2.99 -5.49 2.45
CA PHE A 44 3.40 -5.38 3.85
C PHE A 44 4.40 -4.25 4.11
N ALA A 45 5.23 -3.89 3.12
CA ALA A 45 6.13 -2.75 3.26
C ALA A 45 5.35 -1.42 3.41
N ILE A 46 4.26 -1.25 2.65
CA ILE A 46 3.37 -0.08 2.79
C ILE A 46 2.62 -0.11 4.13
N VAL A 47 2.13 -1.28 4.56
CA VAL A 47 1.49 -1.44 5.87
C VAL A 47 2.45 -1.03 6.99
N ASN A 48 3.70 -1.49 6.95
CA ASN A 48 4.72 -1.14 7.94
C ASN A 48 5.08 0.35 7.89
N ALA A 49 5.28 0.91 6.70
CA ALA A 49 5.58 2.34 6.54
C ALA A 49 4.47 3.25 7.10
N THR A 50 3.22 2.77 7.08
CA THR A 50 2.05 3.48 7.62
C THR A 50 1.72 3.11 9.07
N ASN A 51 2.60 2.37 9.76
CA ASN A 51 2.36 1.85 11.11
C ASN A 51 1.03 1.10 11.24
N GLY A 52 0.64 0.35 10.20
CA GLY A 52 -0.57 -0.45 10.17
C GLY A 52 -1.88 0.34 10.02
N GLN A 53 -1.83 1.65 9.77
CA GLN A 53 -3.02 2.48 9.50
C GLN A 53 -3.62 2.22 8.10
N VAL A 54 -2.80 1.78 7.16
CA VAL A 54 -3.26 1.17 5.90
C VAL A 54 -3.13 -0.33 6.02
N LYS A 55 -4.22 -1.05 5.76
CA LYS A 55 -4.26 -2.51 5.84
C LYS A 55 -3.97 -3.16 4.49
N ALA A 56 -3.45 -4.38 4.52
CA ALA A 56 -3.05 -5.11 3.33
C ALA A 56 -4.21 -5.35 2.34
N TYR A 57 -5.39 -5.69 2.86
CA TYR A 57 -6.61 -5.92 2.08
C TYR A 57 -7.12 -4.63 1.39
N GLU A 58 -6.82 -3.44 1.94
CA GLU A 58 -7.17 -2.17 1.30
C GLU A 58 -6.28 -1.90 0.07
N ILE A 59 -5.02 -2.36 0.10
CA ILE A 59 -4.05 -2.15 -0.98
C ILE A 59 -4.28 -3.12 -2.15
N ARG A 60 -4.57 -4.39 -1.84
CA ARG A 60 -4.84 -5.46 -2.81
C ARG A 60 -6.14 -6.20 -2.46
N PRO A 61 -7.31 -5.56 -2.59
CA PRO A 61 -8.60 -6.21 -2.38
C PRO A 61 -8.86 -7.32 -3.42
N ASP A 62 -8.11 -7.34 -4.52
CA ASP A 62 -8.15 -8.38 -5.56
C ASP A 62 -7.46 -9.68 -5.15
N LEU A 63 -6.79 -9.73 -3.99
CA LEU A 63 -6.10 -10.91 -3.48
C LEU A 63 -6.58 -11.31 -2.07
N PRO A 64 -7.87 -11.65 -1.89
CA PRO A 64 -8.43 -11.97 -0.57
C PRO A 64 -7.78 -13.20 0.10
N HIS A 65 -7.28 -14.16 -0.69
CA HIS A 65 -6.56 -15.32 -0.15
C HIS A 65 -5.19 -14.98 0.44
N LEU A 66 -4.55 -13.89 -0.02
CA LEU A 66 -3.25 -13.43 0.51
C LEU A 66 -3.43 -12.33 1.55
N PHE A 67 -4.47 -11.50 1.41
CA PHE A 67 -4.77 -10.38 2.29
C PHE A 67 -6.25 -10.46 2.70
N PRO A 68 -6.59 -11.32 3.68
CA PRO A 68 -7.97 -11.54 4.07
C PRO A 68 -8.58 -10.26 4.66
N HIS A 69 -9.84 -10.01 4.33
CA HIS A 69 -10.61 -8.95 4.96
C HIS A 69 -10.91 -9.35 6.41
N PRO A 70 -10.85 -8.43 7.39
CA PRO A 70 -11.14 -8.74 8.80
C PRO A 70 -12.53 -9.35 9.03
N ASN A 71 -13.48 -9.13 8.11
CA ASN A 71 -14.83 -9.70 8.18
C ASN A 71 -14.97 -11.08 7.50
N GLN A 72 -13.86 -11.68 7.04
CA GLN A 72 -13.83 -13.01 6.41
C GLN A 72 -12.96 -14.01 7.19
N ALA A 73 -12.50 -13.62 8.39
CA ALA A 73 -11.90 -14.53 9.35
C ALA A 73 -13.02 -15.06 10.27
N GLU A 74 -13.90 -15.91 9.72
CA GLU A 74 -14.83 -16.76 10.46
C GLU A 74 -14.42 -18.23 10.28
#